data_AF-H0E994-F1
#
_entry.id   AF-H0E994-F1
#
_cell.length_a   1.000
_cell.length_b   1.000
_cell.length_c   1.000
_cell.angle_alpha   90.00
_cell.angle_beta   90.00
_cell.angle_gamma   90.00
#
_symmetry.space_group_name_H-M   'P 1'
#
loop_
_entity.id
_entity.type
_entity.pdbx_description
1 polymer ?
#
loop_
_entity_poly.entity_id
_entity_poly.type
_entity_poly.pdbx_seq_one_letter_code
_entity_poly.pdbx_strand_id
1 'polypeptide(L)'
;MFAALSTVEPPILDLSMAKVVESDRPWSRERLPLVQDRVRERLGQLSVRLGDADWLDGAFSAGDLMMVSVLLRTRPSGILDEFPNLAAYVARGEARPAYQRAFAAQLAQNTGTPPA
;
A
#
# COMPACT_ATOMS: atom_id res chain seq x y z
N MET A 1 8.00 5.41 10.07
CA MET A 1 7.50 4.07 10.44
C MET A 1 6.08 4.14 11.02
N PHE A 2 5.87 4.79 12.17
CA PHE A 2 4.54 4.87 12.80
C PHE A 2 3.45 5.46 11.91
N ALA A 3 3.73 6.52 11.16
CA ALA A 3 2.75 7.07 10.21
C ALA A 3 2.24 6.03 9.18
N ALA A 4 3.10 5.10 8.75
CA ALA A 4 2.68 4.04 7.83
C ALA A 4 1.65 3.13 8.49
N LEU A 5 1.93 2.59 9.69
CA LEU A 5 1.09 1.58 10.34
C LEU A 5 -0.10 2.17 11.10
N SER A 6 0.02 3.37 11.63
CA SER A 6 -1.01 3.97 12.52
C SER A 6 -1.89 5.00 11.82
N THR A 7 -1.49 5.50 10.64
CA THR A 7 -2.24 6.53 9.92
C THR A 7 -2.63 6.10 8.52
N VAL A 8 -1.70 5.53 7.74
CA VAL A 8 -1.93 5.19 6.33
C VAL A 8 -2.53 3.79 6.16
N GLU A 9 -2.04 2.79 6.90
CA GLU A 9 -2.51 1.41 6.79
C GLU A 9 -3.97 1.18 7.22
N PRO A 10 -4.47 1.75 8.33
CA PRO A 10 -5.81 1.43 8.82
C PRO A 10 -6.95 1.59 7.79
N PRO A 11 -7.07 2.70 7.04
CA PRO A 11 -8.12 2.81 6.01
C PRO A 11 -7.91 1.86 4.83
N ILE A 12 -6.67 1.46 4.53
CA ILE A 12 -6.38 0.47 3.47
C ILE A 12 -6.86 -0.92 3.91
N LEU A 13 -6.68 -1.28 5.18
CA LEU A 13 -7.21 -2.54 5.71
C LEU A 13 -8.74 -2.53 5.75
N ASP A 14 -9.36 -1.41 6.10
CA ASP A 14 -10.83 -1.25 6.07
C ASP A 14 -11.37 -1.42 4.64
N LEU A 15 -10.68 -0.88 3.63
CA LEU A 15 -11.00 -1.11 2.23
C LEU A 15 -10.89 -2.61 1.85
N SER A 16 -9.85 -3.30 2.30
CA SER A 16 -9.71 -4.75 2.06
C SER A 16 -10.83 -5.55 2.73
N MET A 17 -11.24 -5.19 3.95
CA MET A 17 -12.39 -5.81 4.62
C MET A 17 -13.68 -5.62 3.82
N ALA A 18 -13.96 -4.39 3.40
CA ALA A 18 -15.13 -4.07 2.58
C ALA A 18 -15.14 -4.85 1.24
N LYS A 19 -13.98 -4.94 0.57
CA LYS A 19 -13.86 -5.59 -0.75
C LYS A 19 -13.82 -7.11 -0.71
N VAL A 20 -13.24 -7.72 0.32
CA VAL A 20 -12.99 -9.17 0.35
C VAL A 20 -13.99 -9.86 1.27
N VAL A 21 -14.07 -9.43 2.52
CA VAL A 21 -14.86 -10.12 3.56
C VAL A 21 -16.33 -9.73 3.49
N GLU A 22 -16.62 -8.48 3.15
CA GLU A 22 -17.99 -7.96 3.10
C GLU A 22 -18.57 -7.90 1.68
N SER A 23 -17.92 -8.51 0.70
CA SER A 23 -18.30 -8.39 -0.72
C SER A 23 -19.73 -8.83 -1.05
N ASP A 24 -20.27 -9.79 -0.28
CA ASP A 24 -21.60 -10.36 -0.42
C ASP A 24 -22.66 -9.72 0.49
N ARG A 25 -22.26 -8.77 1.33
CA ARG A 25 -23.15 -8.14 2.31
C ARG A 25 -24.06 -7.11 1.64
N PRO A 26 -25.32 -6.95 2.10
CA PRO A 26 -26.28 -6.05 1.47
C PRO A 26 -25.83 -4.58 1.47
N TRP A 27 -25.00 -4.16 2.44
CA TRP A 27 -24.46 -2.79 2.55
C TRP A 27 -23.15 -2.58 1.77
N SER A 28 -22.56 -3.62 1.19
CA SER A 28 -21.20 -3.58 0.62
C SER A 28 -21.06 -2.49 -0.46
N ARG A 29 -22.04 -2.41 -1.35
CA ARG A 29 -22.06 -1.44 -2.46
C ARG A 29 -22.07 0.01 -1.97
N GLU A 30 -22.78 0.29 -0.88
CA GLU A 30 -22.89 1.63 -0.31
C GLU A 30 -21.69 1.99 0.58
N ARG A 31 -21.11 1.00 1.26
CA ARG A 31 -19.91 1.16 2.10
C ARG A 31 -18.66 1.42 1.27
N LEU A 32 -18.52 0.75 0.12
CA LEU A 32 -17.27 0.74 -0.65
C LEU A 32 -16.77 2.14 -1.04
N PRO A 33 -17.58 3.06 -1.60
CA PRO A 33 -17.14 4.42 -1.90
C PRO A 33 -16.62 5.17 -0.67
N LEU A 34 -17.30 5.02 0.48
CA LEU A 34 -16.93 5.72 1.72
C LEU A 34 -15.55 5.30 2.24
N VAL A 35 -15.22 4.01 2.16
CA VAL A 35 -13.89 3.52 2.58
C VAL A 35 -12.81 3.86 1.54
N GLN A 36 -13.14 3.91 0.25
CA GLN A 36 -12.22 4.40 -0.78
C GLN A 36 -11.85 5.86 -0.56
N ASP A 37 -12.82 6.72 -0.23
CA ASP A 37 -12.56 8.15 -0.01
C ASP A 37 -11.66 8.40 1.21
N ARG A 38 -11.79 7.59 2.27
CA ARG A 38 -10.86 7.64 3.43
C ARG A 38 -9.43 7.25 3.04
N VAL A 39 -9.26 6.28 2.13
CA VAL A 39 -7.93 5.95 1.59
C VAL A 39 -7.38 7.12 0.79
N ARG A 40 -8.19 7.70 -0.13
CA ARG A 40 -7.79 8.87 -0.92
C ARG A 40 -7.37 10.05 -0.06
N GLU A 41 -8.09 10.32 1.04
CA GLU A 41 -7.73 11.41 1.96
C GLU A 41 -6.31 11.23 2.52
N ARG A 42 -5.97 10.02 2.99
CA ARG A 42 -4.62 9.74 3.52
C ARG A 42 -3.55 9.73 2.44
N LEU A 43 -3.85 9.21 1.25
CA LEU A 43 -2.91 9.26 0.14
C LEU A 43 -2.68 10.69 -0.35
N GLY A 44 -3.70 11.55 -0.35
CA GLY A 44 -3.55 12.98 -0.66
C GLY A 44 -2.60 13.67 0.31
N GLN A 45 -2.77 13.46 1.62
CA GLN A 45 -1.89 14.01 2.65
C GLN A 45 -0.44 13.50 2.49
N LEU A 46 -0.27 12.20 2.23
CA LEU A 46 1.05 11.61 2.02
C LEU A 46 1.71 12.12 0.73
N SER A 47 0.94 12.28 -0.34
CA SER A 47 1.40 12.80 -1.63
C SER A 47 1.94 14.23 -1.47
N VAL A 48 1.22 15.10 -0.75
CA VAL A 48 1.69 16.44 -0.40
C VAL A 48 2.97 16.38 0.43
N ARG A 49 3.04 15.49 1.43
CA ARG A 49 4.22 15.34 2.28
C ARG A 49 5.44 14.84 1.52
N LEU A 50 5.27 13.96 0.54
CA LEU A 50 6.36 13.48 -0.30
C LEU A 50 6.82 14.59 -1.26
N GLY A 51 5.88 15.32 -1.87
CA GLY A 51 6.18 16.32 -2.88
C GLY A 51 7.01 15.74 -4.01
N ASP A 52 8.12 16.41 -4.34
CA ASP A 52 9.11 16.00 -5.34
C ASP A 52 10.28 15.20 -4.74
N ALA A 53 10.23 14.86 -3.45
CA ALA A 53 11.31 14.14 -2.79
C ALA A 53 11.35 12.66 -3.23
N ASP A 54 12.56 12.11 -3.29
CA ASP A 54 12.75 10.69 -3.56
C ASP A 54 12.22 9.80 -2.43
N TRP A 55 12.44 10.22 -1.18
CA TRP A 55 12.07 9.53 0.06
C TRP A 55 11.50 10.51 1.10
N LEU A 56 10.80 9.99 2.11
CA LEU A 56 10.05 10.80 3.07
C LEU A 56 10.95 11.67 3.96
N ASP A 57 12.16 11.21 4.29
CA ASP A 57 13.04 11.90 5.24
C ASP A 57 14.49 12.03 4.70
N GLY A 58 14.60 12.45 3.44
CA GLY A 58 15.87 12.63 2.75
C GLY A 58 16.40 11.32 2.18
N ALA A 59 17.30 10.65 2.89
CA ALA A 59 17.80 9.34 2.46
C ALA A 59 16.78 8.24 2.74
N PHE A 60 16.85 7.14 1.98
CA PHE A 60 16.01 5.97 2.23
C PHE A 60 16.17 5.46 3.66
N SER A 61 15.04 5.22 4.33
CA SER A 61 14.98 4.81 5.73
C SER A 61 14.07 3.59 5.93
N ALA A 62 14.06 3.06 7.17
CA ALA A 62 13.05 2.08 7.58
C ALA A 62 11.62 2.65 7.53
N GLY A 63 11.46 3.98 7.60
CA GLY A 63 10.18 4.64 7.39
C GLY A 63 9.65 4.42 5.98
N ASP A 64 10.53 4.51 4.98
CA ASP A 64 10.17 4.33 3.58
C ASP A 64 9.85 2.88 3.26
N LEU A 65 10.66 1.95 3.77
CA LEU A 65 10.39 0.51 3.66
C LEU A 65 8.98 0.16 4.12
N MET A 66 8.60 0.65 5.30
CA MET A 66 7.28 0.40 5.88
C MET A 66 6.16 1.09 5.10
N MET A 67 6.37 2.33 4.67
CA MET A 67 5.36 3.05 3.89
C MET A 67 5.12 2.40 2.53
N VAL A 68 6.18 2.04 1.80
CA VAL A 68 6.06 1.32 0.52
C VAL A 68 5.31 0.00 0.71
N SER A 69 5.65 -0.77 1.76
CA SER A 69 4.96 -2.03 2.07
C SER A 69 3.45 -1.85 2.30
N VAL A 70 3.06 -0.79 3.02
CA VAL A 70 1.65 -0.44 3.24
C VAL A 70 0.96 -0.02 1.94
N LEU A 71 1.60 0.84 1.14
CA LEU A 71 1.03 1.34 -0.11
C LEU A 71 0.82 0.22 -1.15
N LEU A 72 1.69 -0.79 -1.20
CA LEU A 72 1.53 -1.94 -2.10
C LEU A 72 0.17 -2.64 -1.95
N ARG A 73 -0.42 -2.61 -0.74
CA ARG A 73 -1.73 -3.21 -0.44
C ARG A 73 -2.89 -2.52 -1.15
N THR A 74 -2.70 -1.28 -1.65
CA THR A 74 -3.73 -0.54 -2.39
C THR A 74 -3.82 -0.95 -3.86
N ARG A 75 -2.82 -1.65 -4.42
CA ARG A 75 -2.80 -2.04 -5.84
C ARG A 75 -4.08 -2.71 -6.34
N PRO A 76 -4.68 -3.69 -5.65
CA PRO A 76 -5.91 -4.34 -6.12
C PRO A 76 -7.12 -3.41 -6.20
N SER A 77 -7.03 -2.20 -5.65
CA SER A 77 -8.08 -1.18 -5.73
C SER A 77 -7.92 -0.22 -6.90
N GLY A 78 -6.72 -0.08 -7.48
CA GLY A 78 -6.39 0.95 -8.48
C GLY A 78 -6.21 2.36 -7.91
N ILE A 79 -6.49 2.60 -6.62
CA ILE A 79 -6.46 3.95 -6.03
C ILE A 79 -5.05 4.56 -6.05
N LEU A 80 -3.99 3.74 -5.95
CA LEU A 80 -2.62 4.25 -5.99
C LEU A 80 -2.30 4.99 -7.30
N ASP A 81 -2.91 4.56 -8.40
CA ASP A 81 -2.67 5.12 -9.73
C ASP A 81 -3.27 6.53 -9.88
N GLU A 82 -4.19 6.92 -8.97
CA GLU A 82 -4.69 8.30 -8.85
C GLU A 82 -3.62 9.27 -8.31
N PHE A 83 -2.50 8.76 -7.76
CA PHE A 83 -1.43 9.55 -7.15
C PHE A 83 -0.06 9.23 -7.80
N PRO A 84 0.28 9.86 -8.94
CA PRO A 84 1.46 9.51 -9.73
C PRO A 84 2.79 9.58 -8.95
N ASN A 85 2.96 10.54 -8.05
CA ASN A 85 4.17 10.65 -7.24
C ASN A 85 4.32 9.51 -6.22
N LEU A 86 3.21 9.05 -5.63
CA LEU A 86 3.20 7.89 -4.75
C LEU A 86 3.40 6.58 -5.51
N ALA A 87 2.82 6.45 -6.70
CA ALA A 87 3.08 5.32 -7.59
C ALA A 87 4.57 5.23 -7.96
N ALA A 88 5.19 6.35 -8.33
CA ALA A 88 6.63 6.44 -8.60
C ALA A 88 7.48 6.12 -7.36
N TYR A 89 7.07 6.62 -6.18
CA TYR A 89 7.71 6.31 -4.90
C TYR A 89 7.70 4.81 -4.57
N VAL A 90 6.56 4.14 -4.75
CA VAL A 90 6.45 2.69 -4.59
C VAL A 90 7.33 1.96 -5.61
N ALA A 91 7.29 2.35 -6.88
CA ALA A 91 8.12 1.75 -7.92
C ALA A 91 9.63 1.90 -7.62
N ARG A 92 10.07 3.05 -7.11
CA ARG A 92 11.45 3.24 -6.62
C ARG A 92 11.77 2.28 -5.49
N GLY A 93 10.86 2.08 -4.55
CA GLY A 93 10.99 1.11 -3.45
C GLY A 93 11.17 -0.31 -3.95
N GLU A 94 10.35 -0.72 -4.93
CA GLU A 94 10.41 -2.06 -5.52
C GLU A 94 11.65 -2.31 -6.39
N ALA A 95 12.15 -1.26 -7.05
CA ALA A 95 13.36 -1.34 -7.87
C ALA A 95 14.64 -1.57 -7.03
N ARG A 96 14.56 -1.41 -5.70
CA ARG A 96 15.72 -1.65 -4.82
C ARG A 96 16.12 -3.12 -4.87
N PRO A 97 17.42 -3.45 -5.02
CA PRO A 97 17.88 -4.85 -5.05
C PRO A 97 17.48 -5.66 -3.81
N ALA A 98 17.40 -5.03 -2.64
CA ALA A 98 16.96 -5.68 -1.42
C ALA A 98 15.48 -6.11 -1.47
N TYR A 99 14.61 -5.26 -2.04
CA TYR A 99 13.21 -5.61 -2.24
C TYR A 99 13.06 -6.76 -3.23
N GLN A 100 13.73 -6.69 -4.38
CA GLN A 100 13.66 -7.74 -5.40
C GLN A 100 14.12 -9.10 -4.85
N ARG A 101 15.21 -9.14 -4.08
CA ARG A 101 15.66 -10.38 -3.42
C ARG A 101 14.64 -10.90 -2.41
N ALA A 102 14.09 -10.02 -1.56
CA ALA A 102 13.07 -10.40 -0.59
C ALA A 102 11.79 -10.92 -1.27
N PHE A 103 11.35 -10.24 -2.32
CA PHE A 103 10.19 -10.64 -3.12
C PHE A 103 10.43 -11.99 -3.83
N ALA A 104 11.59 -12.20 -4.43
CA ALA A 104 11.92 -13.48 -5.06
C ALA A 104 11.93 -14.63 -4.04
N ALA A 105 12.50 -14.39 -2.84
CA ALA A 105 12.52 -15.38 -1.77
C ALA A 105 11.12 -15.76 -1.28
N GLN A 106 10.25 -14.77 -0.99
CA GLN A 106 8.87 -15.06 -0.58
C GLN A 106 8.06 -15.71 -1.70
N LEU A 107 8.29 -15.31 -2.95
CA LEU A 107 7.55 -15.86 -4.09
C LEU A 107 7.87 -17.35 -4.24
N ALA A 108 9.15 -17.72 -4.17
CA ALA A 108 9.59 -19.12 -4.24
C ALA A 108 8.94 -19.98 -3.15
N GLN A 109 8.70 -19.44 -1.96
CA GLN A 109 7.98 -20.13 -0.89
C GLN A 109 6.48 -20.23 -1.18
N ASN A 110 5.84 -19.12 -1.58
CA ASN A 110 4.39 -19.06 -1.81
C ASN A 110 3.92 -19.86 -3.04
N THR A 111 4.78 -20.04 -4.04
CA THR A 111 4.48 -20.85 -5.24
C THR A 111 5.11 -22.24 -5.21
N GLY A 112 5.87 -22.57 -4.16
CA GLY A 112 6.43 -23.90 -3.98
C GLY A 112 5.35 -24.93 -3.64
N THR A 113 5.65 -26.21 -3.84
CA THR A 113 4.77 -27.29 -3.37
C THR A 113 4.70 -27.24 -1.84
N PRO A 114 3.51 -27.19 -1.22
CA PRO A 114 3.38 -27.28 0.22
C PRO A 114 4.04 -28.57 0.74
N PRO A 115 4.66 -28.55 1.94
CA PRO A 115 5.10 -29.79 2.57
C PRO A 115 3.91 -30.76 2.72
N ALA A 116 4.18 -32.04 2.45
CA ALA A 116 3.19 -33.13 2.48
C ALA A 116 2.59 -33.37 3.87
#